data_AF-A0A4Q3XQI8-F1
#
_entry.id   AF-A0A4Q3XQI8-F1
#
_cell.length_a   1.000
_cell.length_b   1.000
_cell.length_c   1.000
_cell.angle_alpha   90.00
_cell.angle_beta   90.00
_cell.angle_gamma   90.00
#
_symmetry.space_group_name_H-M   'P 1'
#
loop_
_entity.id
_entity.type
_entity.pdbx_description
1 polymer ?
#
loop_
_entity_poly.entity_id
_entity_poly.type
_entity_poly.pdbx_seq_one_letter_code
_entity_poly.pdbx_strand_id
1 'polypeptide(L)' 'MSLLISILITFLVVVLVLYLVQRLPIEARIKQIIQIVVIIIGIIALLKYLAVF' A
#
# COMPACT_ATOMS: atom_id res chain seq x y z
N MET A 1 11.28 15.61 13.39
CA MET A 1 10.79 14.22 13.59
C MET A 1 9.38 14.17 13.02
N SER A 2 9.05 13.52 11.90
CA SER A 2 9.78 12.47 11.20
C SER A 2 9.08 12.12 9.87
N LEU A 3 9.17 12.98 8.86
CA LEU A 3 8.66 12.69 7.51
C LEU A 3 9.19 11.34 6.99
N LEU A 4 10.47 11.04 7.29
CA LEU A 4 11.09 9.73 7.04
C LEU A 4 10.40 8.58 7.77
N ILE A 5 10.08 8.71 9.07
CA ILE A 5 9.36 7.66 9.80
C ILE A 5 7.93 7.52 9.28
N SER A 6 7.29 8.62 8.87
CA SER A 6 5.95 8.55 8.27
C SER A 6 5.96 7.81 6.94
N ILE A 7 6.92 8.09 6.06
CA ILE A 7 7.09 7.37 4.80
C ILE A 7 7.41 5.89 5.08
N LEU A 8 8.27 5.62 6.06
CA LEU A 8 8.62 4.25 6.46
C LEU A 8 7.40 3.48 6.96
N ILE A 9 6.59 4.07 7.83
CA ILE A 9 5.36 3.46 8.33
C ILE A 9 4.37 3.24 7.18
N THR A 10 4.15 4.23 6.30
CA THR A 10 3.25 4.07 5.16
C THR A 10 3.72 2.96 4.23
N PHE A 11 5.01 2.89 3.93
CA PHE A 11 5.60 1.82 3.13
C PHE A 11 5.41 0.45 3.80
N LEU A 12 5.69 0.36 5.10
CA LEU A 12 5.53 -0.85 5.89
C LEU A 12 4.07 -1.34 5.87
N VAL A 13 3.10 -0.43 6.06
CA VAL A 13 1.67 -0.74 6.03
C VAL A 13 1.25 -1.26 4.66
N VAL A 14 1.66 -0.61 3.57
CA VAL A 14 1.33 -1.05 2.20
C VAL A 14 1.89 -2.44 1.92
N VAL A 15 3.15 -2.69 2.28
CA VAL A 15 3.78 -4.01 2.10
C VAL A 15 3.09 -5.07 2.95
N LEU A 16 2.73 -4.76 4.19
CA LEU A 16 2.03 -5.69 5.08
C LEU A 16 0.65 -6.07 4.51
N VAL A 17 -0.11 -5.08 4.01
CA VAL A 17 -1.40 -5.33 3.38
C VAL A 17 -1.23 -6.20 2.13
N LEU A 18 -0.28 -5.88 1.25
CA LEU A 18 0.01 -6.70 0.07
C LEU A 18 0.40 -8.14 0.44
N TYR A 19 1.21 -8.31 1.49
CA TYR A 19 1.61 -9.62 2.00
C TYR A 19 0.40 -10.42 2.50
N LEU A 20 -0.49 -9.80 3.29
CA LEU A 20 -1.71 -10.46 3.77
C LEU A 20 -2.62 -10.85 2.60
N VAL A 21 -2.80 -9.94 1.62
CA VAL A 21 -3.57 -10.22 0.41
C VAL A 21 -2.99 -11.40 -0.36
N GLN A 22 -1.67 -11.55 -0.42
CA GLN A 22 -1.02 -12.67 -1.09
C GLN A 22 -1.26 -14.01 -0.36
N ARG A 23 -1.34 -13.99 0.98
CA ARG A 23 -1.57 -15.18 1.82
C ARG A 23 -3.02 -15.63 1.86
N LEU A 24 -3.97 -14.76 1.52
CA LEU A 24 -5.38 -15.14 1.50
C LEU A 24 -5.66 -16.19 0.40
N PRO A 25 -6.37 -17.29 0.73
CA PRO A 25 -6.78 -18.32 -0.22
C PRO A 25 -8.03 -17.86 -0.99
N ILE A 26 -7.87 -16.83 -1.82
CA ILE A 26 -8.91 -16.27 -2.70
C ILE A 26 -8.59 -16.58 -4.16
N GLU A 27 -9.62 -16.58 -5.00
CA GLU A 27 -9.47 -16.68 -6.44
C GLU A 27 -8.48 -15.66 -7.00
N ALA A 28 -7.70 -16.09 -8.00
CA ALA A 28 -6.63 -15.28 -8.60
C ALA A 28 -7.14 -13.93 -9.13
N ARG A 29 -8.34 -13.91 -9.74
CA ARG A 29 -8.98 -12.69 -10.26
C ARG A 29 -9.27 -11.68 -9.15
N ILE A 30 -9.84 -12.14 -8.05
CA ILE A 30 -10.18 -11.29 -6.90
C ILE A 30 -8.89 -10.77 -6.25
N LYS A 31 -7.88 -11.63 -6.10
CA LYS A 31 -6.56 -11.24 -5.59
C LYS A 31 -5.92 -10.14 -6.44
N GLN A 32 -6.01 -10.24 -7.76
CA GLN A 32 -5.51 -9.21 -8.69
C GLN A 32 -6.19 -7.86 -8.48
N ILE A 33 -7.52 -7.84 -8.36
CA ILE A 33 -8.29 -6.60 -8.12
C ILE A 33 -7.84 -5.97 -6.79
N ILE A 34 -7.74 -6.77 -5.73
CA ILE A 34 -7.31 -6.28 -4.42
C ILE A 34 -5.88 -5.73 -4.47
N GLN A 35 -4.95 -6.43 -5.14
CA GLN A 35 -3.57 -5.96 -5.28
C GLN A 35 -3.51 -4.62 -6.04
N ILE A 36 -4.26 -4.48 -7.13
CA ILE A 36 -4.35 -3.23 -7.89
C ILE A 36 -4.86 -2.09 -7.00
N VAL A 37 -5.94 -2.31 -6.24
CA VAL A 37 -6.50 -1.30 -5.33
C VAL A 37 -5.48 -0.89 -4.26
N VAL A 38 -4.79 -1.85 -3.64
CA VAL A 38 -3.79 -1.57 -2.60
C VAL A 38 -2.59 -0.81 -3.18
N ILE A 39 -2.15 -1.14 -4.40
CA ILE A 39 -1.08 -0.41 -5.09
C ILE A 39 -1.51 1.04 -5.36
N ILE A 40 -2.73 1.26 -5.88
CA ILE A 40 -3.26 2.61 -6.14
C ILE A 40 -3.30 3.42 -4.84
N ILE A 41 -3.81 2.84 -3.74
CA ILE A 41 -3.85 3.51 -2.42
C ILE A 41 -2.43 3.83 -1.94
N GLY A 42 -1.48 2.90 -2.10
CA GLY A 42 -0.08 3.12 -1.74
C GLY A 42 0.54 4.27 -2.53
N ILE A 43 0.28 4.37 -3.83
CA ILE A 43 0.73 5.47 -4.68
C ILE A 43 0.11 6.79 -4.21
N ILE A 44 -1.21 6.85 -4.00
CA ILE A 44 -1.88 8.07 -3.51
C ILE A 44 -1.32 8.51 -2.15
N ALA A 45 -1.09 7.57 -1.24
CA ALA A 45 -0.51 7.86 0.06
C ALA A 45 0.91 8.42 -0.07
N LEU A 46 1.74 7.88 -0.97
CA LEU A 46 3.09 8.38 -1.26
C LEU A 46 3.08 9.76 -1.93
N LEU A 47 2.16 10.00 -2.86
CA LEU A 47 2.01 11.30 -3.54
C LEU A 47 1.67 12.44 -2.58
N LYS A 48 0.91 12.15 -1.53
CA LYS A 48 0.61 13.13 -0.46
C LYS A 48 1.86 13.63 0.26
N TYR A 49 2.93 12.83 0.33
CA TYR A 49 4.22 13.25 0.91
C TYR A 49 5.11 14.02 -0.09
N LEU A 50 4.85 13.88 -1.39
CA LEU A 50 5.71 14.41 -2.46
C LEU A 50 5.40 15.86 -2.83
N ALA A 51 4.12 16.27 -2.94
CA ALA A 51 3.83 17.57 -3.55
C ALA A 51 2.42 18.17 -3.33
N VAL A 52 1.62 17.70 -2.37
CA VAL A 52 0.26 18.25 -2.16
C VAL A 52 0.08 18.71 -0.72
N PHE A 53 0.63 19.89 -0.42
CA PHE A 53 0.19 20.78 0.66
C PHE A 53 -0.31 22.08 0.03
#